data_AF-A0A1Y6LY79-F1
#
_entry.id   AF-A0A1Y6LY79-F1
#
_cell.length_a   1.000
_cell.length_b   1.000
_cell.length_c   1.000
_cell.angle_alpha   90.00
_cell.angle_beta   90.00
_cell.angle_gamma   90.00
#
_symmetry.space_group_name_H-M   'P 1'
#
loop_
_entity.id
_entity.type
_entity.pdbx_description
1 polymer ?
#
loop_
_entity_poly.entity_id
_entity_poly.type
_entity_poly.pdbx_seq_one_letter_code
_entity_poly.pdbx_strand_id
1 'polypeptide(L)'
;MSIFRYIVPALAVAAGAAAQCGDGGTATIQNAGDASALASCQTYDGSISISSDVSGNIAIDGVRKITGDLIANNVTGLTGLSAQNLQEVEGSFELTSLTVLTSLNFPVLTKLDTISWITLPALQGLSFTTGVQELNGLEISDTELSSLDGINLEVADTIIVTNNRYLTSINMQLGNVTDSIILGANSKDLVIEFPNLIWANNMTISNCSEFTAQSLETVNGSVAFYYSTFKTLSAANLTEVGGDLTFVANNELTNISMPMLESVGSLAIANNSALEEVNGFAALATISGAVDFDGAFTAVELPKLDDVRGAFTIVSSKSINETCSTFDSLQGENNVIKGDYVCQGETETSTSDQDGTSTGNKPKKSSGAANPMLIPGATGVLGLFAAMFGLL
;
A
#
# COMPACT_ATOMS: atom_id res chain seq x y z
N MET A 1 -63.86 -8.55 -55.76
CA MET A 1 -62.44 -8.76 -55.43
C MET A 1 -61.90 -7.48 -54.83
N SER A 2 -61.34 -7.57 -53.63
CA SER A 2 -60.21 -6.76 -53.12
C SER A 2 -60.41 -5.23 -52.97
N ILE A 3 -60.06 -4.56 -51.86
CA ILE A 3 -59.23 -4.89 -50.70
C ILE A 3 -59.68 -4.01 -49.52
N PHE A 4 -59.58 -4.57 -48.32
CA PHE A 4 -59.88 -3.97 -47.02
C PHE A 4 -58.99 -2.77 -46.66
N ARG A 5 -59.58 -1.84 -45.92
CA ARG A 5 -58.90 -0.87 -45.03
C ARG A 5 -57.96 -1.58 -44.06
N TYR A 6 -56.77 -1.03 -43.83
CA TYR A 6 -56.16 -0.89 -42.50
C TYR A 6 -55.14 0.27 -42.53
N ILE A 7 -55.48 1.37 -41.84
CA ILE A 7 -54.50 2.38 -41.44
C ILE A 7 -53.89 1.86 -40.14
N VAL A 8 -52.59 1.62 -40.14
CA VAL A 8 -51.80 1.25 -38.95
C VAL A 8 -51.29 2.55 -38.31
N PRO A 9 -51.64 2.88 -37.05
CA PRO A 9 -50.83 3.79 -36.26
C PRO A 9 -49.84 2.94 -35.47
N ALA A 10 -48.60 2.83 -35.95
CA ALA A 10 -47.53 2.18 -35.20
C ALA A 10 -46.20 2.88 -35.50
N LEU A 11 -46.03 4.08 -34.97
CA LEU A 11 -44.71 4.69 -34.82
C LEU A 11 -44.74 5.77 -33.72
N ALA A 12 -44.82 5.35 -32.46
CA ALA A 12 -44.59 6.22 -31.30
C ALA A 12 -44.19 5.44 -30.02
N VAL A 13 -43.52 4.29 -30.15
CA VAL A 13 -43.07 3.50 -28.98
C VAL A 13 -41.54 3.47 -28.82
N ALA A 14 -40.76 3.88 -29.84
CA ALA A 14 -39.30 3.87 -29.75
C ALA A 14 -38.70 5.08 -29.01
N ALA A 15 -39.45 6.19 -28.85
CA ALA A 15 -38.94 7.39 -28.17
C ALA A 15 -39.04 7.32 -26.63
N GLY A 16 -39.92 6.47 -26.09
CA GLY A 16 -40.10 6.32 -24.64
C GLY A 16 -39.09 5.37 -23.96
N ALA A 17 -38.50 4.44 -24.72
CA ALA A 17 -37.52 3.48 -24.18
C ALA A 17 -36.12 4.08 -24.05
N ALA A 18 -35.77 5.08 -24.89
CA ALA A 18 -34.44 5.69 -24.88
C ALA A 18 -34.20 6.60 -23.65
N ALA A 19 -35.22 7.30 -23.16
CA ALA A 19 -35.08 8.18 -21.99
C ALA A 19 -34.95 7.42 -20.66
N GLN A 20 -35.34 6.15 -20.61
CA GLN A 20 -35.32 5.34 -19.38
C GLN A 20 -33.94 4.76 -19.09
N CYS A 21 -33.07 4.69 -20.09
CA CYS A 21 -31.72 4.16 -19.99
C CYS A 21 -30.66 5.25 -19.88
N GLY A 22 -31.06 6.42 -19.36
CA GLY A 22 -30.20 7.57 -19.15
C GLY A 22 -30.09 8.49 -20.38
N ASP A 23 -29.68 9.72 -20.11
CA ASP A 23 -29.44 10.79 -21.08
C ASP A 23 -28.07 11.47 -20.87
N GLY A 24 -27.17 10.76 -20.19
CA GLY A 24 -25.88 11.26 -19.70
C GLY A 24 -25.95 11.88 -18.30
N GLY A 25 -27.16 12.07 -17.73
CA GLY A 25 -27.36 12.56 -16.36
C GLY A 25 -27.32 11.46 -15.28
N THR A 26 -27.46 11.88 -14.02
CA THR A 26 -27.52 10.96 -12.87
C THR A 26 -28.94 10.55 -12.54
N ALA A 27 -29.28 9.26 -12.58
CA ALA A 27 -30.53 8.76 -11.99
C ALA A 27 -30.38 8.57 -10.48
N THR A 28 -31.43 8.89 -9.72
CA THR A 28 -31.50 8.60 -8.28
C THR A 28 -32.47 7.46 -8.01
N ILE A 29 -31.96 6.33 -7.52
CA ILE A 29 -32.75 5.19 -7.06
C ILE A 29 -33.23 5.47 -5.63
N GLN A 30 -34.54 5.67 -5.46
CA GLN A 30 -35.16 5.93 -4.16
C GLN A 30 -35.75 4.66 -3.54
N ASN A 31 -35.94 3.62 -4.34
CA ASN A 31 -36.52 2.34 -3.92
C ASN A 31 -36.22 1.22 -4.95
N ALA A 32 -36.58 -0.02 -4.61
CA ALA A 32 -36.36 -1.18 -5.49
C ALA A 32 -37.15 -1.14 -6.82
N GLY A 33 -38.27 -0.42 -6.86
CA GLY A 33 -39.06 -0.22 -8.08
C GLY A 33 -38.32 0.61 -9.12
N ASP A 34 -37.63 1.66 -8.68
CA ASP A 34 -36.78 2.49 -9.55
C ASP A 34 -35.64 1.66 -10.14
N ALA A 35 -35.00 0.80 -9.33
CA ALA A 35 -33.93 -0.08 -9.79
C ALA A 35 -34.47 -1.12 -10.81
N SER A 36 -35.64 -1.70 -10.53
CA SER A 36 -36.30 -2.65 -11.42
C SER A 36 -36.72 -2.01 -12.76
N ALA A 37 -36.98 -0.70 -12.76
CA ALA A 37 -37.30 0.04 -13.98
C ALA A 37 -36.11 0.13 -14.95
N LEU A 38 -34.88 -0.10 -14.49
CA LEU A 38 -33.68 -0.11 -15.34
C LEU A 38 -33.44 -1.48 -16.01
N ALA A 39 -34.22 -2.51 -15.69
CA ALA A 39 -33.92 -3.88 -16.12
C ALA A 39 -33.98 -4.12 -17.65
N SER A 40 -34.62 -3.24 -18.41
CA SER A 40 -34.63 -3.29 -19.87
C SER A 40 -33.39 -2.64 -20.51
N CYS A 41 -32.59 -1.90 -19.73
CA CYS A 41 -31.42 -1.19 -20.20
C CYS A 41 -30.21 -2.11 -20.21
N GLN A 42 -29.63 -2.39 -21.38
CA GLN A 42 -28.34 -3.10 -21.43
C GLN A 42 -27.18 -2.18 -21.04
N THR A 43 -27.27 -0.92 -21.49
CA THR A 43 -26.36 0.16 -21.13
C THR A 43 -27.17 1.27 -20.51
N TYR A 44 -26.71 1.79 -19.39
CA TYR A 44 -27.21 3.01 -18.77
C TYR A 44 -26.26 4.17 -19.11
N ASP A 45 -26.79 5.20 -19.77
CA ASP A 45 -26.08 6.41 -20.21
C ASP A 45 -26.10 7.49 -19.12
N GLY A 46 -24.98 7.69 -18.43
CA GLY A 46 -24.83 8.51 -17.23
C GLY A 46 -24.56 7.72 -15.95
N SER A 47 -24.70 8.38 -14.81
CA SER A 47 -24.43 7.79 -13.48
C SER A 47 -25.71 7.30 -12.78
N ILE A 48 -25.58 6.39 -11.84
CA ILE A 48 -26.66 5.91 -10.97
C ILE A 48 -26.28 6.19 -9.52
N SER A 49 -27.10 6.95 -8.80
CA SER A 49 -26.95 7.22 -7.37
C SER A 49 -28.07 6.54 -6.58
N ILE A 50 -27.75 5.96 -5.44
CA ILE A 50 -28.73 5.46 -4.47
C ILE A 50 -29.06 6.59 -3.48
N SER A 51 -30.34 6.88 -3.31
CA SER A 51 -30.81 7.91 -2.35
C SER A 51 -30.46 7.52 -0.91
N SER A 52 -30.10 8.50 -0.08
CA SER A 52 -29.79 8.30 1.36
C SER A 52 -30.95 7.73 2.17
N ASP A 53 -32.19 7.89 1.69
CA ASP A 53 -33.40 7.42 2.37
C ASP A 53 -33.71 5.93 2.11
N VAL A 54 -32.94 5.27 1.24
CA VAL A 54 -33.12 3.85 0.93
C VAL A 54 -32.81 2.99 2.16
N SER A 55 -33.65 1.99 2.37
CA SER A 55 -33.43 0.93 3.36
C SER A 55 -33.60 -0.45 2.72
N GLY A 56 -32.81 -1.43 3.18
CA GLY A 56 -32.88 -2.80 2.68
C GLY A 56 -31.96 -3.03 1.48
N ASN A 57 -32.42 -3.84 0.52
CA ASN A 57 -31.60 -4.25 -0.62
C ASN A 57 -32.01 -3.51 -1.91
N ILE A 58 -31.03 -3.12 -2.72
CA ILE A 58 -31.22 -2.62 -4.08
C ILE A 58 -30.56 -3.57 -5.07
N ALA A 59 -31.33 -3.97 -6.10
CA ALA A 59 -30.86 -4.80 -7.19
C ALA A 59 -31.03 -4.08 -8.53
N ILE A 60 -29.92 -3.78 -9.22
CA ILE A 60 -29.88 -3.14 -10.53
C ILE A 60 -29.66 -4.21 -11.60
N ASP A 61 -30.56 -5.20 -11.63
CA ASP A 61 -30.45 -6.33 -12.55
C ASP A 61 -30.83 -5.92 -13.98
N GLY A 62 -30.30 -6.63 -14.98
CA GLY A 62 -30.49 -6.34 -16.41
C GLY A 62 -29.45 -5.39 -17.02
N VAL A 63 -28.99 -4.40 -16.26
CA VAL A 63 -27.93 -3.47 -16.68
C VAL A 63 -26.60 -4.21 -16.78
N ARG A 64 -25.93 -4.05 -17.93
CA ARG A 64 -24.61 -4.64 -18.20
C ARG A 64 -23.48 -3.61 -18.17
N LYS A 65 -23.79 -2.37 -18.49
CA LYS A 65 -22.81 -1.28 -18.53
C LYS A 65 -23.41 -0.01 -17.97
N ILE A 66 -22.65 0.69 -17.14
CA ILE A 66 -22.92 2.07 -16.72
C ILE A 66 -21.80 2.93 -17.31
N THR A 67 -22.13 4.01 -18.01
CA THR A 67 -21.14 4.89 -18.66
C THR A 67 -20.62 6.00 -17.74
N GLY A 68 -21.33 6.27 -16.65
CA GLY A 68 -20.85 7.09 -15.54
C GLY A 68 -20.57 6.23 -14.29
N ASP A 69 -20.93 6.79 -13.14
CA ASP A 69 -20.61 6.24 -11.83
C ASP A 69 -21.77 5.40 -11.26
N LEU A 70 -21.44 4.50 -10.32
CA LEU A 70 -22.39 3.87 -9.42
C LEU A 70 -22.11 4.35 -7.99
N ILE A 71 -23.03 5.12 -7.42
CA ILE A 71 -22.79 5.90 -6.20
C ILE A 71 -23.80 5.52 -5.12
N ALA A 72 -23.33 5.26 -3.89
CA ALA A 72 -24.18 5.21 -2.71
C ALA A 72 -23.45 5.86 -1.53
N ASN A 73 -23.86 7.08 -1.18
CA ASN A 73 -23.23 7.86 -0.13
C ASN A 73 -24.23 8.13 1.00
N ASN A 74 -23.83 7.82 2.24
CA ASN A 74 -24.63 8.02 3.45
C ASN A 74 -26.00 7.30 3.42
N VAL A 75 -26.09 6.16 2.74
CA VAL A 75 -27.30 5.31 2.70
C VAL A 75 -27.27 4.33 3.87
N THR A 76 -27.40 4.87 5.09
CA THR A 76 -27.22 4.12 6.34
C THR A 76 -28.22 2.99 6.59
N GLY A 77 -29.29 2.90 5.80
CA GLY A 77 -30.26 1.80 5.82
C GLY A 77 -29.99 0.70 4.79
N LEU A 78 -29.03 0.85 3.89
CA LEU A 78 -28.76 -0.10 2.80
C LEU A 78 -28.04 -1.34 3.34
N THR A 79 -28.69 -2.49 3.23
CA THR A 79 -28.15 -3.78 3.71
C THR A 79 -27.48 -4.59 2.61
N GLY A 80 -27.84 -4.36 1.34
CA GLY A 80 -27.24 -5.03 0.20
C GLY A 80 -27.40 -4.27 -1.11
N LEU A 81 -26.38 -4.35 -1.97
CA LEU A 81 -26.39 -3.82 -3.33
C LEU A 81 -25.93 -4.90 -4.31
N SER A 82 -26.69 -5.11 -5.38
CA SER A 82 -26.39 -6.15 -6.35
C SER A 82 -26.71 -5.75 -7.79
N ALA A 83 -25.97 -6.32 -8.73
CA ALA A 83 -26.30 -6.29 -10.15
C ALA A 83 -25.79 -7.57 -10.83
N GLN A 84 -26.68 -8.50 -11.15
CA GLN A 84 -26.31 -9.83 -11.66
C GLN A 84 -25.70 -9.82 -13.06
N ASN A 85 -25.89 -8.74 -13.83
CA ASN A 85 -25.46 -8.64 -15.22
C ASN A 85 -24.42 -7.55 -15.47
N LEU A 86 -24.08 -6.74 -14.46
CA LEU A 86 -23.20 -5.60 -14.61
C LEU A 86 -21.76 -6.08 -14.82
N GLN A 87 -21.21 -5.74 -15.99
CA GLN A 87 -19.89 -6.13 -16.46
C GLN A 87 -18.89 -4.97 -16.39
N GLU A 88 -19.36 -3.75 -16.66
CA GLU A 88 -18.52 -2.57 -16.78
C GLU A 88 -19.18 -1.34 -16.14
N VAL A 89 -18.37 -0.56 -15.41
CA VAL A 89 -18.70 0.81 -14.97
C VAL A 89 -17.58 1.69 -15.51
N GLU A 90 -17.85 2.56 -16.48
CA GLU A 90 -16.79 3.40 -17.07
C GLU A 90 -16.28 4.49 -16.12
N GLY A 91 -17.05 4.84 -15.08
CA GLY A 91 -16.64 5.74 -14.01
C GLY A 91 -16.34 5.01 -12.70
N SER A 92 -16.64 5.70 -11.59
CA SER A 92 -16.35 5.23 -10.24
C SER A 92 -17.47 4.36 -9.65
N PHE A 93 -17.08 3.36 -8.87
CA PHE A 93 -17.99 2.67 -7.95
C PHE A 93 -17.73 3.18 -6.53
N GLU A 94 -18.54 4.16 -6.11
CA GLU A 94 -18.39 4.90 -4.87
C GLU A 94 -19.37 4.43 -3.80
N LEU A 95 -18.85 3.97 -2.67
CA LEU A 95 -19.62 3.56 -1.51
C LEU A 95 -19.06 4.22 -0.27
N THR A 96 -19.77 5.20 0.29
CA THR A 96 -19.31 5.93 1.48
C THR A 96 -20.34 5.88 2.60
N SER A 97 -19.88 5.56 3.82
CA SER A 97 -20.71 5.60 5.04
C SER A 97 -21.96 4.72 4.98
N LEU A 98 -21.81 3.47 4.55
CA LEU A 98 -22.89 2.47 4.49
C LEU A 98 -22.75 1.49 5.66
N THR A 99 -23.18 1.95 6.82
CA THR A 99 -22.85 1.36 8.13
C THR A 99 -23.44 -0.04 8.37
N VAL A 100 -24.45 -0.45 7.60
CA VAL A 100 -25.13 -1.75 7.73
C VAL A 100 -25.07 -2.58 6.44
N LEU A 101 -24.27 -2.16 5.46
CA LEU A 101 -24.12 -2.88 4.20
C LEU A 101 -23.31 -4.16 4.43
N THR A 102 -23.95 -5.31 4.20
CA THR A 102 -23.33 -6.63 4.43
C THR A 102 -23.07 -7.40 3.14
N SER A 103 -23.67 -6.97 2.03
CA SER A 103 -23.60 -7.71 0.76
C SER A 103 -23.36 -6.79 -0.43
N LEU A 104 -22.26 -7.05 -1.14
CA LEU A 104 -22.01 -6.58 -2.49
C LEU A 104 -21.96 -7.77 -3.44
N ASN A 105 -22.89 -7.84 -4.38
CA ASN A 105 -23.04 -8.98 -5.28
C ASN A 105 -23.05 -8.56 -6.76
N PHE A 106 -21.88 -8.69 -7.38
CA PHE A 106 -21.57 -8.27 -8.76
C PHE A 106 -20.76 -9.37 -9.45
N PRO A 107 -21.39 -10.53 -9.74
CA PRO A 107 -20.66 -11.76 -10.06
C PRO A 107 -19.93 -11.72 -11.41
N VAL A 108 -20.34 -10.80 -12.31
CA VAL A 108 -19.79 -10.68 -13.67
C VAL A 108 -19.12 -9.34 -13.94
N LEU A 109 -18.88 -8.53 -12.89
CA LEU A 109 -18.19 -7.25 -12.99
C LEU A 109 -16.70 -7.47 -13.14
N THR A 110 -16.12 -6.98 -14.23
CA THR A 110 -14.71 -7.20 -14.57
C THR A 110 -13.92 -5.92 -14.74
N LYS A 111 -14.59 -4.81 -15.07
CA LYS A 111 -13.94 -3.57 -15.47
C LYS A 111 -14.59 -2.36 -14.82
N LEU A 112 -13.78 -1.54 -14.16
CA LEU A 112 -14.17 -0.22 -13.70
C LEU A 112 -13.05 0.79 -13.96
N ASP A 113 -13.35 2.08 -13.88
CA ASP A 113 -12.26 3.06 -13.75
C ASP A 113 -11.73 3.08 -12.31
N THR A 114 -12.63 3.29 -11.34
CA THR A 114 -12.24 3.44 -9.93
C THR A 114 -13.18 2.71 -8.98
N ILE A 115 -12.64 2.14 -7.90
CA ILE A 115 -13.38 1.67 -6.72
C ILE A 115 -12.99 2.59 -5.57
N SER A 116 -13.97 3.23 -4.92
CA SER A 116 -13.75 3.99 -3.68
C SER A 116 -14.79 3.58 -2.63
N TRP A 117 -14.35 2.76 -1.67
CA TRP A 117 -15.17 2.16 -0.64
C TRP A 117 -14.67 2.58 0.74
N ILE A 118 -15.40 3.49 1.38
CA ILE A 118 -14.96 4.15 2.61
C ILE A 118 -16.02 4.02 3.68
N THR A 119 -15.64 3.53 4.87
CA THR A 119 -16.55 3.36 6.00
C THR A 119 -17.71 2.40 5.67
N LEU A 120 -17.36 1.12 5.47
CA LEU A 120 -18.29 0.01 5.26
C LEU A 120 -18.13 -1.05 6.37
N PRO A 121 -18.40 -0.70 7.65
CA PRO A 121 -18.02 -1.50 8.82
C PRO A 121 -18.85 -2.78 9.02
N ALA A 122 -19.73 -3.15 8.09
CA ALA A 122 -20.46 -4.40 8.12
C ALA A 122 -20.16 -5.30 6.90
N LEU A 123 -19.32 -4.83 5.97
CA LEU A 123 -18.98 -5.55 4.76
C LEU A 123 -17.81 -6.49 5.03
N GLN A 124 -18.07 -7.80 5.00
CA GLN A 124 -17.09 -8.83 5.44
C GLN A 124 -16.46 -9.64 4.29
N GLY A 125 -17.09 -9.61 3.12
CA GLY A 125 -16.59 -10.27 1.92
C GLY A 125 -17.27 -9.76 0.66
N LEU A 126 -16.71 -10.15 -0.49
CA LEU A 126 -17.19 -9.76 -1.82
C LEU A 126 -17.79 -10.98 -2.54
N SER A 127 -18.85 -10.76 -3.31
CA SER A 127 -19.45 -11.78 -4.18
C SER A 127 -19.17 -11.46 -5.65
N PHE A 128 -17.90 -11.33 -6.00
CA PHE A 128 -17.42 -10.92 -7.33
C PHE A 128 -16.76 -12.13 -8.02
N THR A 129 -17.58 -13.06 -8.51
CA THR A 129 -17.13 -14.39 -8.96
C THR A 129 -16.14 -14.36 -10.12
N THR A 130 -16.34 -13.50 -11.12
CA THR A 130 -15.42 -13.35 -12.25
C THR A 130 -14.16 -12.58 -11.86
N GLY A 131 -14.30 -11.71 -10.85
CA GLY A 131 -13.25 -10.84 -10.35
C GLY A 131 -13.09 -9.57 -11.19
N VAL A 132 -12.89 -8.44 -10.52
CA VAL A 132 -12.47 -7.19 -11.17
C VAL A 132 -11.01 -7.34 -11.59
N GLN A 133 -10.71 -7.08 -12.87
CA GLN A 133 -9.40 -7.29 -13.49
C GLN A 133 -8.78 -5.98 -14.00
N GLU A 134 -9.63 -5.08 -14.49
CA GLU A 134 -9.24 -3.77 -15.02
C GLU A 134 -9.76 -2.67 -14.10
N LEU A 135 -8.83 -1.89 -13.55
CA LEU A 135 -9.09 -0.78 -12.64
C LEU A 135 -7.92 0.21 -12.71
N ASN A 136 -8.20 1.51 -12.77
CA ASN A 136 -7.17 2.53 -12.62
C ASN A 136 -6.90 2.84 -11.14
N GLY A 137 -7.96 3.03 -10.33
CA GLY A 137 -7.83 3.37 -8.91
C GLY A 137 -8.58 2.42 -7.97
N LEU A 138 -7.89 1.90 -6.95
CA LEU A 138 -8.49 1.16 -5.84
C LEU A 138 -8.31 1.94 -4.54
N GLU A 139 -9.40 2.29 -3.87
CA GLU A 139 -9.42 2.82 -2.52
C GLU A 139 -10.42 2.04 -1.65
N ILE A 140 -9.91 1.35 -0.63
CA ILE A 140 -10.74 0.61 0.34
C ILE A 140 -10.28 0.97 1.75
N SER A 141 -11.15 1.65 2.50
CA SER A 141 -10.88 2.03 3.90
C SER A 141 -12.04 1.73 4.84
N ASP A 142 -11.69 1.34 6.07
CA ASP A 142 -12.63 1.17 7.19
C ASP A 142 -13.75 0.17 6.88
N THR A 143 -13.37 -1.00 6.38
CA THR A 143 -14.28 -2.14 6.12
C THR A 143 -14.00 -3.31 7.08
N GLU A 144 -14.91 -4.29 7.09
CA GLU A 144 -14.68 -5.57 7.79
C GLU A 144 -14.25 -6.70 6.85
N LEU A 145 -13.77 -6.37 5.64
CA LEU A 145 -13.31 -7.35 4.67
C LEU A 145 -12.19 -8.20 5.26
N SER A 146 -12.26 -9.51 5.04
CA SER A 146 -11.23 -10.47 5.48
C SER A 146 -10.19 -10.78 4.40
N SER A 147 -10.59 -10.66 3.13
CA SER A 147 -9.77 -10.70 1.93
C SER A 147 -10.32 -9.74 0.87
N LEU A 148 -9.53 -9.49 -0.18
CA LEU A 148 -10.01 -8.81 -1.40
C LEU A 148 -10.34 -9.82 -2.51
N ASP A 149 -10.69 -11.06 -2.16
CA ASP A 149 -11.07 -12.08 -3.15
C ASP A 149 -12.24 -11.57 -4.00
N GLY A 150 -12.05 -11.59 -5.33
CA GLY A 150 -12.95 -10.94 -6.27
C GLY A 150 -12.44 -9.60 -6.83
N ILE A 151 -11.27 -9.15 -6.39
CA ILE A 151 -10.49 -8.08 -7.03
C ILE A 151 -9.11 -8.66 -7.32
N ASN A 152 -8.80 -8.88 -8.60
CA ASN A 152 -7.55 -9.49 -9.05
C ASN A 152 -7.00 -8.69 -10.24
N LEU A 153 -6.37 -7.58 -9.93
CA LEU A 153 -5.92 -6.59 -10.90
C LEU A 153 -4.66 -7.06 -11.64
N GLU A 154 -4.59 -6.80 -12.94
CA GLU A 154 -3.37 -6.99 -13.75
C GLU A 154 -2.53 -5.71 -13.82
N VAL A 155 -3.17 -4.54 -13.82
CA VAL A 155 -2.54 -3.23 -13.79
C VAL A 155 -3.40 -2.28 -12.95
N ALA A 156 -2.77 -1.30 -12.34
CA ALA A 156 -3.46 -0.19 -11.68
C ALA A 156 -2.58 1.06 -11.72
N ASP A 157 -3.18 2.24 -11.57
CA ASP A 157 -2.42 3.45 -11.29
C ASP A 157 -2.17 3.56 -9.79
N THR A 158 -3.23 3.45 -8.99
CA THR A 158 -3.16 3.61 -7.53
C THR A 158 -3.91 2.49 -6.80
N ILE A 159 -3.29 1.98 -5.73
CA ILE A 159 -3.89 1.03 -4.80
C ILE A 159 -3.71 1.57 -3.38
N ILE A 160 -4.81 1.90 -2.73
CA ILE A 160 -4.87 2.37 -1.34
C ILE A 160 -5.81 1.43 -0.58
N VAL A 161 -5.26 0.65 0.35
CA VAL A 161 -6.04 -0.25 1.20
C VAL A 161 -5.60 -0.01 2.64
N THR A 162 -6.43 0.71 3.39
CA THR A 162 -6.08 1.20 4.73
C THR A 162 -7.15 0.93 5.77
N ASN A 163 -6.77 0.84 7.04
CA ASN A 163 -7.72 0.75 8.16
C ASN A 163 -8.68 -0.47 8.12
N ASN A 164 -8.34 -1.54 7.38
CA ASN A 164 -9.15 -2.75 7.32
C ASN A 164 -8.63 -3.77 8.33
N ARG A 165 -8.99 -3.58 9.61
CA ARG A 165 -8.45 -4.35 10.75
C ARG A 165 -8.64 -5.88 10.67
N TYR A 166 -9.58 -6.36 9.86
CA TYR A 166 -9.86 -7.78 9.64
C TYR A 166 -9.25 -8.33 8.36
N LEU A 167 -8.67 -7.48 7.51
CA LEU A 167 -8.13 -7.86 6.22
C LEU A 167 -6.81 -8.61 6.41
N THR A 168 -6.84 -9.92 6.19
CA THR A 168 -5.70 -10.82 6.40
C THR A 168 -5.03 -11.28 5.12
N SER A 169 -5.63 -11.05 3.95
CA SER A 169 -5.06 -11.46 2.67
C SER A 169 -5.32 -10.43 1.59
N ILE A 170 -4.27 -10.08 0.86
CA ILE A 170 -4.33 -9.39 -0.43
C ILE A 170 -3.47 -10.21 -1.41
N ASN A 171 -4.10 -10.81 -2.41
CA ASN A 171 -3.42 -11.54 -3.48
C ASN A 171 -3.93 -11.02 -4.82
N MET A 172 -3.01 -10.52 -5.64
CA MET A 172 -3.33 -10.00 -6.98
C MET A 172 -2.24 -10.35 -7.99
N GLN A 173 -2.63 -10.56 -9.24
CA GLN A 173 -1.74 -10.83 -10.36
C GLN A 173 -1.17 -9.54 -11.00
N LEU A 174 -0.94 -8.51 -10.19
CA LEU A 174 -0.44 -7.21 -10.64
C LEU A 174 0.85 -7.38 -11.44
N GLY A 175 0.95 -6.72 -12.58
CA GLY A 175 2.17 -6.57 -13.37
C GLY A 175 2.84 -5.22 -13.13
N ASN A 176 2.06 -4.13 -13.19
CA ASN A 176 2.57 -2.77 -13.06
C ASN A 176 1.66 -1.88 -12.20
N VAL A 177 2.25 -1.01 -11.38
CA VAL A 177 1.53 0.06 -10.66
C VAL A 177 2.16 1.43 -10.93
N THR A 178 1.43 2.31 -11.64
CA THR A 178 1.97 3.54 -12.25
C THR A 178 2.16 4.73 -11.33
N ASP A 179 1.43 4.79 -10.23
CA ASP A 179 1.54 5.88 -9.26
C ASP A 179 1.94 5.38 -7.86
N SER A 180 1.07 4.62 -7.19
CA SER A 180 1.35 4.20 -5.81
C SER A 180 0.62 2.95 -5.32
N ILE A 181 1.30 2.21 -4.45
CA ILE A 181 0.72 1.17 -3.58
C ILE A 181 0.85 1.65 -2.13
N ILE A 182 -0.26 1.82 -1.42
CA ILE A 182 -0.33 2.22 -0.02
C ILE A 182 -1.18 1.19 0.74
N LEU A 183 -0.53 0.33 1.51
CA LEU A 183 -1.16 -0.71 2.30
C LEU A 183 -0.78 -0.49 3.76
N GLY A 184 -1.73 -0.17 4.62
CA GLY A 184 -1.38 0.15 6.01
C GLY A 184 -2.54 0.14 6.99
N ALA A 185 -2.26 0.06 8.28
CA ALA A 185 -3.29 -0.03 9.32
C ALA A 185 -4.35 -1.14 9.09
N ASN A 186 -3.97 -2.19 8.37
CA ASN A 186 -4.79 -3.39 8.16
C ASN A 186 -4.53 -4.40 9.29
N SER A 187 -5.02 -5.65 9.15
CA SER A 187 -4.70 -6.69 10.13
C SER A 187 -3.18 -6.86 10.26
N LYS A 188 -2.68 -6.99 11.50
CA LYS A 188 -1.27 -7.34 11.77
C LYS A 188 -0.85 -8.70 11.17
N ASP A 189 -1.84 -9.53 10.84
CA ASP A 189 -1.67 -10.86 10.25
C ASP A 189 -1.79 -10.82 8.71
N LEU A 190 -1.83 -9.62 8.10
CA LEU A 190 -2.00 -9.42 6.66
C LEU A 190 -0.84 -10.03 5.84
N VAL A 191 -1.19 -10.98 4.99
CA VAL A 191 -0.33 -11.55 3.96
C VAL A 191 -0.58 -10.85 2.63
N ILE A 192 0.49 -10.38 1.98
CA ILE A 192 0.46 -9.68 0.69
C ILE A 192 1.24 -10.49 -0.34
N GLU A 193 0.57 -10.87 -1.42
CA GLU A 193 1.13 -11.66 -2.51
C GLU A 193 0.91 -10.98 -3.87
N PHE A 194 2.00 -10.49 -4.46
CA PHE A 194 2.05 -9.90 -5.80
C PHE A 194 3.05 -10.65 -6.69
N PRO A 195 2.77 -11.92 -7.05
CA PRO A 195 3.75 -12.80 -7.67
C PRO A 195 4.28 -12.29 -9.01
N ASN A 196 3.49 -11.52 -9.75
CA ASN A 196 3.83 -11.03 -11.09
C ASN A 196 4.19 -9.54 -11.13
N LEU A 197 4.30 -8.86 -9.98
CA LEU A 197 4.58 -7.43 -9.97
C LEU A 197 6.00 -7.22 -10.47
N ILE A 198 6.14 -6.61 -11.65
CA ILE A 198 7.43 -6.37 -12.32
C ILE A 198 7.93 -4.97 -11.99
N TRP A 199 7.03 -3.99 -11.98
CA TRP A 199 7.40 -2.58 -11.78
C TRP A 199 6.36 -1.84 -10.96
N ALA A 200 6.82 -0.94 -10.10
CA ALA A 200 5.98 -0.02 -9.36
C ALA A 200 6.61 1.38 -9.32
N ASN A 201 5.79 2.42 -9.20
CA ASN A 201 6.31 3.77 -8.99
C ASN A 201 6.64 4.01 -7.51
N ASN A 202 5.66 4.01 -6.60
CA ASN A 202 5.90 4.10 -5.16
C ASN A 202 5.21 2.97 -4.40
N MET A 203 5.84 2.48 -3.32
CA MET A 203 5.23 1.50 -2.42
C MET A 203 5.43 1.92 -0.96
N THR A 204 4.35 1.97 -0.19
CA THR A 204 4.36 2.12 1.26
C THR A 204 3.53 1.00 1.87
N ILE A 205 4.19 0.14 2.63
CA ILE A 205 3.57 -1.05 3.24
C ILE A 205 3.79 -0.98 4.74
N SER A 206 2.72 -1.06 5.51
CA SER A 206 2.76 -1.14 6.96
C SER A 206 1.84 -2.19 7.53
N ASN A 207 2.21 -2.74 8.68
CA ASN A 207 1.46 -3.78 9.39
C ASN A 207 1.15 -5.03 8.55
N CYS A 208 2.17 -5.61 7.90
CA CYS A 208 2.04 -6.91 7.22
C CYS A 208 2.86 -8.01 7.92
N SER A 209 2.36 -9.25 7.87
CA SER A 209 3.01 -10.44 8.39
C SER A 209 3.87 -11.15 7.35
N GLU A 210 3.54 -10.98 6.07
CA GLU A 210 4.27 -11.52 4.93
C GLU A 210 4.06 -10.62 3.70
N PHE A 211 5.12 -10.43 2.92
CA PHE A 211 5.08 -9.72 1.65
C PHE A 211 5.91 -10.48 0.61
N THR A 212 5.31 -10.78 -0.54
CA THR A 212 6.00 -11.42 -1.66
C THR A 212 5.76 -10.68 -2.96
N ALA A 213 6.85 -10.32 -3.64
CA ALA A 213 6.84 -9.72 -4.98
C ALA A 213 8.08 -10.21 -5.76
N GLN A 214 8.12 -11.52 -6.06
CA GLN A 214 9.34 -12.18 -6.56
C GLN A 214 9.76 -11.69 -7.96
N SER A 215 8.80 -11.22 -8.76
CA SER A 215 9.06 -10.70 -10.11
C SER A 215 9.47 -9.23 -10.13
N LEU A 216 9.54 -8.55 -8.98
CA LEU A 216 9.78 -7.10 -8.93
C LEU A 216 11.20 -6.80 -9.38
N GLU A 217 11.33 -6.10 -10.50
CA GLU A 217 12.60 -5.76 -11.14
C GLU A 217 13.02 -4.32 -10.86
N THR A 218 12.07 -3.39 -10.80
CA THR A 218 12.37 -1.96 -10.66
C THR A 218 11.29 -1.24 -9.87
N VAL A 219 11.72 -0.28 -9.05
CA VAL A 219 10.84 0.75 -8.47
C VAL A 219 11.35 2.11 -8.88
N ASN A 220 10.51 2.91 -9.55
CA ASN A 220 10.95 4.22 -10.05
C ASN A 220 11.11 5.26 -8.94
N GLY A 221 10.19 5.25 -7.97
CA GLY A 221 10.22 6.09 -6.78
C GLY A 221 10.72 5.32 -5.56
N SER A 222 10.03 5.49 -4.44
CA SER A 222 10.45 4.95 -3.14
C SER A 222 9.68 3.69 -2.75
N VAL A 223 10.34 2.84 -1.96
CA VAL A 223 9.75 1.70 -1.27
C VAL A 223 9.97 1.84 0.23
N ALA A 224 8.91 1.71 1.02
CA ALA A 224 9.01 1.75 2.46
C ALA A 224 8.19 0.65 3.14
N PHE A 225 8.82 0.00 4.13
CA PHE A 225 8.21 -1.01 4.99
C PHE A 225 8.25 -0.56 6.46
N TYR A 226 7.07 -0.45 7.08
CA TYR A 226 6.90 0.07 8.44
C TYR A 226 6.13 -0.87 9.36
N TYR A 227 6.59 -1.05 10.60
CA TYR A 227 5.81 -1.72 11.65
C TYR A 227 5.29 -3.13 11.27
N SER A 228 5.99 -3.81 10.37
CA SER A 228 5.63 -5.15 9.89
C SER A 228 6.30 -6.24 10.74
N THR A 229 5.71 -7.44 10.71
CA THR A 229 6.10 -8.59 11.54
C THR A 229 6.72 -9.72 10.73
N PHE A 230 6.93 -9.54 9.43
CA PHE A 230 7.69 -10.50 8.62
C PHE A 230 9.12 -10.64 9.13
N LYS A 231 9.64 -11.86 9.13
CA LYS A 231 11.02 -12.16 9.58
C LYS A 231 12.05 -11.95 8.51
N THR A 232 11.65 -12.09 7.26
CA THR A 232 12.53 -12.03 6.10
C THR A 232 11.83 -11.26 5.00
N LEU A 233 12.58 -10.44 4.28
CA LEU A 233 12.13 -9.84 3.04
C LEU A 233 13.12 -10.16 1.92
N SER A 234 12.61 -10.65 0.80
CA SER A 234 13.41 -10.97 -0.38
C SER A 234 12.80 -10.37 -1.64
N ALA A 235 13.59 -9.62 -2.39
CA ALA A 235 13.28 -9.15 -3.74
C ALA A 235 14.43 -9.54 -4.66
N ALA A 236 14.45 -10.81 -5.07
CA ALA A 236 15.59 -11.43 -5.73
C ALA A 236 15.94 -10.82 -7.09
N ASN A 237 14.94 -10.30 -7.80
CA ASN A 237 15.08 -9.73 -9.14
C ASN A 237 15.19 -8.20 -9.14
N LEU A 238 15.06 -7.54 -7.98
CA LEU A 238 15.05 -6.09 -7.90
C LEU A 238 16.46 -5.57 -8.22
N THR A 239 16.56 -4.71 -9.23
CA THR A 239 17.82 -4.14 -9.73
C THR A 239 17.97 -2.66 -9.43
N GLU A 240 16.87 -1.92 -9.33
CA GLU A 240 16.87 -0.46 -9.13
C GLU A 240 15.70 0.00 -8.27
N VAL A 241 15.99 0.94 -7.36
CA VAL A 241 14.99 1.76 -6.65
C VAL A 241 15.39 3.23 -6.84
N GLY A 242 14.69 3.97 -7.70
CA GLY A 242 15.10 5.34 -8.05
C GLY A 242 15.01 6.34 -6.88
N GLY A 243 14.14 6.07 -5.91
CA GLY A 243 13.98 6.84 -4.66
C GLY A 243 14.56 6.13 -3.44
N ASP A 244 13.88 6.27 -2.30
CA ASP A 244 14.34 5.74 -1.03
C ASP A 244 13.90 4.29 -0.84
N LEU A 245 14.81 3.43 -0.37
CA LEU A 245 14.50 2.10 0.13
C LEU A 245 14.59 2.12 1.66
N THR A 246 13.44 1.97 2.31
CA THR A 246 13.28 2.24 3.75
C THR A 246 12.72 1.04 4.51
N PHE A 247 13.36 0.68 5.61
CA PHE A 247 12.92 -0.35 6.56
C PHE A 247 12.91 0.22 7.97
N VAL A 248 11.72 0.46 8.54
CA VAL A 248 11.61 1.08 9.87
C VAL A 248 10.67 0.32 10.79
N ALA A 249 11.13 0.08 12.02
CA ALA A 249 10.31 -0.51 13.09
C ALA A 249 9.73 -1.91 12.78
N ASN A 250 10.40 -2.69 11.93
CA ASN A 250 10.03 -4.08 11.64
C ASN A 250 10.76 -4.99 12.65
N ASN A 251 10.28 -5.00 13.90
CA ASN A 251 11.02 -5.57 15.04
C ASN A 251 11.36 -7.07 14.93
N GLU A 252 10.62 -7.82 14.12
CA GLU A 252 10.85 -9.26 13.88
C GLU A 252 11.74 -9.54 12.66
N LEU A 253 12.08 -8.51 11.88
CA LEU A 253 12.91 -8.62 10.69
C LEU A 253 14.33 -9.03 11.07
N THR A 254 14.78 -10.15 10.53
CA THR A 254 16.11 -10.75 10.76
C THR A 254 16.97 -10.77 9.50
N ASN A 255 16.35 -10.67 8.32
CA ASN A 255 17.06 -10.73 7.05
C ASN A 255 16.36 -9.90 5.96
N ILE A 256 17.15 -9.11 5.24
CA ILE A 256 16.75 -8.44 4.00
C ILE A 256 17.66 -9.00 2.91
N SER A 257 17.11 -9.38 1.75
CA SER A 257 17.87 -9.93 0.63
C SER A 257 17.43 -9.32 -0.70
N MET A 258 18.33 -8.57 -1.34
CA MET A 258 18.14 -7.94 -2.65
C MET A 258 19.45 -8.07 -3.45
N PRO A 259 19.85 -9.32 -3.78
CA PRO A 259 21.20 -9.62 -4.26
C PRO A 259 21.51 -9.01 -5.63
N MET A 260 20.49 -8.65 -6.40
CA MET A 260 20.61 -8.02 -7.72
C MET A 260 20.47 -6.49 -7.70
N LEU A 261 20.20 -5.88 -6.55
CA LEU A 261 20.01 -4.43 -6.45
C LEU A 261 21.34 -3.73 -6.75
N GLU A 262 21.42 -2.98 -7.85
CA GLU A 262 22.63 -2.29 -8.30
C GLU A 262 22.65 -0.83 -7.87
N SER A 263 21.48 -0.19 -7.82
CA SER A 263 21.36 1.23 -7.47
C SER A 263 20.11 1.55 -6.64
N VAL A 264 20.26 2.54 -5.76
CA VAL A 264 19.18 3.12 -4.96
C VAL A 264 19.33 4.64 -4.87
N GLY A 265 18.22 5.37 -4.67
CA GLY A 265 18.24 6.76 -4.21
C GLY A 265 18.88 6.85 -2.82
N SER A 266 18.13 6.62 -1.74
CA SER A 266 18.69 6.52 -0.38
C SER A 266 18.38 5.17 0.25
N LEU A 267 19.23 4.70 1.16
CA LEU A 267 19.03 3.45 1.88
C LEU A 267 18.91 3.73 3.38
N ALA A 268 17.73 3.50 3.95
CA ALA A 268 17.42 3.77 5.35
C ALA A 268 16.96 2.50 6.08
N ILE A 269 17.62 2.16 7.18
CA ILE A 269 17.30 1.00 8.01
C ILE A 269 17.34 1.46 9.47
N ALA A 270 16.17 1.61 10.10
CA ALA A 270 16.09 2.11 11.47
C ALA A 270 15.17 1.27 12.36
N ASN A 271 15.54 1.09 13.63
CA ASN A 271 14.67 0.46 14.64
C ASN A 271 14.18 -0.97 14.28
N ASN A 272 14.98 -1.77 13.57
CA ASN A 272 14.67 -3.18 13.31
C ASN A 272 15.41 -4.05 14.34
N SER A 273 14.83 -4.23 15.53
CA SER A 273 15.56 -4.77 16.70
C SER A 273 16.16 -6.16 16.53
N ALA A 274 15.59 -7.01 15.67
CA ALA A 274 16.08 -8.36 15.39
C ALA A 274 17.04 -8.43 14.18
N LEU A 275 17.25 -7.31 13.47
CA LEU A 275 18.13 -7.25 12.30
C LEU A 275 19.56 -6.96 12.76
N GLU A 276 20.34 -8.03 12.93
CA GLU A 276 21.72 -7.93 13.41
C GLU A 276 22.72 -7.78 12.26
N GLU A 277 22.41 -8.29 11.07
CA GLU A 277 23.30 -8.24 9.92
C GLU A 277 22.61 -7.61 8.71
N VAL A 278 23.34 -6.72 8.04
CA VAL A 278 22.92 -6.14 6.75
C VAL A 278 23.90 -6.60 5.68
N ASN A 279 23.61 -7.74 5.04
CA ASN A 279 24.48 -8.38 4.03
C ASN A 279 23.73 -8.80 2.75
N GLY A 280 22.48 -8.35 2.60
CA GLY A 280 21.61 -8.73 1.49
C GLY A 280 21.83 -7.98 0.17
N PHE A 281 22.76 -7.03 0.12
CA PHE A 281 22.92 -6.08 -0.98
C PHE A 281 24.22 -6.31 -1.78
N ALA A 282 24.42 -7.55 -2.24
CA ALA A 282 25.67 -7.99 -2.84
C ALA A 282 26.05 -7.26 -4.15
N ALA A 283 25.08 -6.73 -4.89
CA ALA A 283 25.29 -6.00 -6.13
C ALA A 283 25.30 -4.47 -5.97
N LEU A 284 24.95 -3.95 -4.78
CA LEU A 284 24.67 -2.52 -4.61
C LEU A 284 25.95 -1.70 -4.78
N ALA A 285 26.00 -0.92 -5.85
CA ALA A 285 27.16 -0.12 -6.23
C ALA A 285 26.93 1.38 -6.06
N THR A 286 25.70 1.86 -6.32
CA THR A 286 25.37 3.29 -6.31
C THR A 286 24.27 3.62 -5.34
N ILE A 287 24.51 4.61 -4.49
CA ILE A 287 23.53 5.26 -3.61
C ILE A 287 23.55 6.76 -3.95
N SER A 288 22.53 7.21 -4.68
CA SER A 288 22.48 8.58 -5.20
C SER A 288 22.19 9.64 -4.12
N GLY A 289 21.69 9.20 -2.97
CA GLY A 289 21.35 9.96 -1.77
C GLY A 289 22.12 9.45 -0.56
N ALA A 290 21.46 9.31 0.58
CA ALA A 290 22.10 9.01 1.86
C ALA A 290 22.04 7.52 2.25
N VAL A 291 22.96 7.12 3.11
CA VAL A 291 22.86 5.90 3.93
C VAL A 291 22.55 6.34 5.35
N ASP A 292 21.46 5.82 5.92
CA ASP A 292 21.03 6.13 7.29
C ASP A 292 20.61 4.87 8.04
N PHE A 293 21.55 4.28 8.78
CA PHE A 293 21.37 3.06 9.55
C PHE A 293 21.42 3.34 11.06
N ASP A 294 20.37 2.92 11.76
CA ASP A 294 20.26 2.99 13.22
C ASP A 294 19.67 1.69 13.78
N GLY A 295 20.44 0.94 14.55
CA GLY A 295 19.99 -0.39 15.00
C GLY A 295 20.91 -1.14 15.95
N ALA A 296 20.76 -2.46 15.97
CA ALA A 296 21.53 -3.38 16.81
C ALA A 296 22.42 -4.30 15.96
N PHE A 297 23.10 -3.69 14.99
CA PHE A 297 23.90 -4.39 13.99
C PHE A 297 25.20 -4.93 14.58
N THR A 298 25.54 -6.18 14.28
CA THR A 298 26.88 -6.76 14.47
C THR A 298 27.74 -6.64 13.21
N ALA A 299 27.12 -6.56 12.03
CA ALA A 299 27.82 -6.37 10.76
C ALA A 299 26.96 -5.66 9.71
N VAL A 300 27.59 -4.80 8.91
CA VAL A 300 27.02 -4.21 7.69
C VAL A 300 28.01 -4.43 6.55
N GLU A 301 27.54 -5.00 5.45
CA GLU A 301 28.33 -5.38 4.28
C GLU A 301 27.68 -4.84 3.00
N LEU A 302 28.41 -3.96 2.29
CA LEU A 302 28.05 -3.43 0.97
C LEU A 302 29.25 -3.62 0.03
N PRO A 303 29.53 -4.87 -0.40
CA PRO A 303 30.84 -5.24 -0.95
C PRO A 303 31.17 -4.62 -2.32
N LYS A 304 30.16 -4.12 -3.05
CA LYS A 304 30.33 -3.49 -4.37
C LYS A 304 30.16 -1.97 -4.36
N LEU A 305 30.04 -1.37 -3.18
CA LEU A 305 29.79 0.06 -3.05
C LEU A 305 30.90 0.89 -3.71
N ASP A 306 30.52 1.74 -4.67
CA ASP A 306 31.44 2.53 -5.51
C ASP A 306 31.07 4.03 -5.52
N ASP A 307 29.79 4.39 -5.36
CA ASP A 307 29.34 5.78 -5.32
C ASP A 307 28.27 6.02 -4.25
N VAL A 308 28.58 6.81 -3.22
CA VAL A 308 27.61 7.37 -2.27
C VAL A 308 27.70 8.89 -2.31
N ARG A 309 26.62 9.55 -2.76
CA ARG A 309 26.63 11.01 -2.99
C ARG A 309 26.17 11.82 -1.80
N GLY A 310 25.32 11.25 -0.93
CA GLY A 310 24.81 11.89 0.28
C GLY A 310 25.62 11.55 1.52
N ALA A 311 25.06 11.89 2.68
CA ALA A 311 25.63 11.53 3.97
C ALA A 311 25.63 10.01 4.17
N PHE A 312 26.62 9.51 4.90
CA PHE A 312 26.76 8.10 5.26
C PHE A 312 26.80 7.98 6.78
N THR A 313 25.71 7.51 7.37
CA THR A 313 25.56 7.34 8.82
C THR A 313 25.23 5.89 9.14
N ILE A 314 26.07 5.26 9.96
CA ILE A 314 25.79 3.98 10.61
C ILE A 314 25.97 4.18 12.12
N VAL A 315 24.89 3.99 12.87
CA VAL A 315 24.89 3.96 14.33
C VAL A 315 24.37 2.59 14.78
N SER A 316 25.17 1.88 15.57
CA SER A 316 24.79 0.61 16.15
C SER A 316 24.90 0.63 17.67
N SER A 317 23.94 -0.01 18.32
CA SER A 317 23.98 -0.33 19.76
C SER A 317 24.88 -1.52 20.09
N LYS A 318 25.48 -2.19 19.09
CA LYS A 318 26.51 -3.22 19.27
C LYS A 318 27.84 -2.79 18.63
N SER A 319 28.91 -3.52 18.93
CA SER A 319 30.23 -3.28 18.34
C SER A 319 30.22 -3.59 16.83
N ILE A 320 30.69 -2.64 16.02
CA ILE A 320 30.81 -2.72 14.56
C ILE A 320 32.17 -2.21 14.06
N ASN A 321 33.23 -2.42 14.84
CA ASN A 321 34.57 -1.89 14.56
C ASN A 321 35.12 -2.34 13.19
N GLU A 322 34.89 -3.60 12.81
CA GLU A 322 35.34 -4.13 11.51
C GLU A 322 34.57 -3.50 10.34
N THR A 323 33.25 -3.33 10.51
CA THR A 323 32.39 -2.59 9.58
C THR A 323 32.89 -1.15 9.41
N CYS A 324 33.11 -0.42 10.50
CA CYS A 324 33.60 0.96 10.42
C CYS A 324 35.00 1.02 9.80
N SER A 325 35.92 0.12 10.14
CA SER A 325 37.23 0.06 9.49
C SER A 325 37.14 -0.17 7.97
N THR A 326 36.13 -0.91 7.51
CA THR A 326 35.89 -1.13 6.09
C THR A 326 35.43 0.16 5.41
N PHE A 327 34.41 0.83 5.95
CA PHE A 327 33.86 2.05 5.37
C PHE A 327 34.76 3.28 5.55
N ASP A 328 35.60 3.32 6.58
CA ASP A 328 36.65 4.34 6.76
C ASP A 328 37.60 4.39 5.57
N SER A 329 37.88 3.23 4.98
CA SER A 329 38.72 3.16 3.78
C SER A 329 38.02 3.70 2.53
N LEU A 330 36.70 3.82 2.51
CA LEU A 330 35.93 4.27 1.33
C LEU A 330 35.71 5.78 1.28
N GLN A 331 35.99 6.50 2.37
CA GLN A 331 35.95 7.97 2.40
C GLN A 331 37.32 8.61 2.08
N GLY A 332 37.37 9.95 2.04
CA GLY A 332 38.62 10.69 1.86
C GLY A 332 39.22 10.51 0.46
N GLU A 333 40.42 9.93 0.37
CA GLU A 333 41.15 9.79 -0.90
C GLU A 333 40.47 8.84 -1.90
N ASN A 334 39.78 7.81 -1.41
CA ASN A 334 39.07 6.86 -2.28
C ASN A 334 37.76 7.42 -2.84
N ASN A 335 37.18 8.45 -2.19
CA ASN A 335 36.07 9.25 -2.71
C ASN A 335 34.83 8.44 -3.16
N VAL A 336 34.65 7.23 -2.62
CA VAL A 336 33.45 6.42 -2.79
C VAL A 336 32.32 7.03 -1.96
N ILE A 337 32.60 7.35 -0.68
CA ILE A 337 31.69 8.12 0.18
C ILE A 337 32.06 9.60 0.12
N LYS A 338 31.13 10.42 -0.39
CA LYS A 338 31.39 11.84 -0.71
C LYS A 338 30.80 12.84 0.28
N GLY A 339 29.75 12.45 1.02
CA GLY A 339 29.10 13.29 2.02
C GLY A 339 29.68 13.15 3.41
N ASP A 340 29.00 13.74 4.40
CA ASP A 340 29.36 13.62 5.81
C ASP A 340 29.36 12.15 6.23
N TYR A 341 30.40 11.73 6.95
CA TYR A 341 30.62 10.34 7.32
C TYR A 341 30.57 10.15 8.84
N VAL A 342 29.73 9.21 9.28
CA VAL A 342 29.59 8.77 10.67
C VAL A 342 29.45 7.25 10.69
N CYS A 343 30.37 6.55 11.35
CA CYS A 343 30.22 5.13 11.68
C CYS A 343 30.57 4.91 13.15
N GLN A 344 29.59 4.47 13.94
CA GLN A 344 29.71 4.34 15.39
C GLN A 344 29.00 3.09 15.90
N GLY A 345 29.70 2.30 16.70
CA GLY A 345 29.13 1.16 17.44
C GLY A 345 29.32 1.31 18.95
N GLU A 346 28.79 0.35 19.70
CA GLU A 346 29.17 0.21 21.11
C GLU A 346 30.69 0.02 21.21
N THR A 347 31.35 0.89 21.96
CA THR A 347 32.78 0.73 22.21
C THR A 347 32.93 -0.40 23.21
N GLU A 348 33.57 -1.50 22.80
CA GLU A 348 34.07 -2.54 23.71
C GLU A 348 34.87 -1.85 24.81
N THR A 349 34.29 -1.69 26.01
CA THR A 349 35.06 -1.33 27.18
C THR A 349 35.97 -2.50 27.45
N SER A 350 37.19 -2.43 26.92
CA SER A 350 38.29 -3.26 27.35
C SER A 350 38.44 -3.02 28.85
N THR A 351 37.88 -3.90 29.68
CA THR A 351 38.32 -4.04 31.06
C THR A 351 39.72 -4.62 30.98
N SER A 352 40.70 -3.75 30.73
CA SER A 352 42.07 -4.02 31.10
C SER A 352 42.07 -4.15 32.61
N ASP A 353 42.16 -5.38 33.10
CA ASP A 353 42.58 -5.70 34.46
C ASP A 353 43.89 -4.96 34.72
N GLN A 354 43.79 -3.79 35.34
CA GLN A 354 44.89 -3.15 36.04
C GLN A 354 44.58 -3.21 37.52
N ASP A 355 45.18 -4.21 38.15
CA ASP A 355 45.43 -4.29 39.58
C ASP A 355 46.07 -2.97 40.05
N GLY A 356 45.31 -2.21 40.83
CA GLY A 356 45.65 -0.89 41.32
C GLY A 356 45.02 -0.68 42.69
N THR A 357 45.70 -1.15 43.73
CA THR A 357 45.35 -0.95 45.12
C THR A 357 45.37 0.55 45.47
N SER A 358 44.24 1.14 45.89
CA SER A 358 44.23 2.20 46.91
C SER A 358 42.82 2.50 47.46
N THR A 359 42.86 2.85 48.73
CA THR A 359 41.81 3.10 49.72
C THR A 359 40.84 4.26 49.43
N GLY A 360 39.55 3.99 49.66
CA GLY A 360 38.62 4.84 50.42
C GLY A 360 38.35 6.28 49.99
N ASN A 361 37.17 6.52 49.41
CA ASN A 361 36.20 7.51 49.94
C ASN A 361 34.86 7.44 49.17
N LYS A 362 33.75 7.25 49.89
CA LYS A 362 32.40 7.57 49.36
C LYS A 362 32.25 9.10 49.33
N PRO A 363 31.61 9.65 48.29
CA PRO A 363 30.33 10.31 48.56
C PRO A 363 29.25 10.17 47.46
N LYS A 364 28.01 10.06 47.98
CA LYS A 364 26.72 10.63 47.53
C LYS A 364 26.22 10.42 46.09
N LYS A 365 25.06 9.74 46.03
CA LYS A 365 24.00 9.94 45.04
C LYS A 365 23.65 11.42 44.88
N SER A 366 23.65 11.92 43.65
CA SER A 366 22.81 13.03 43.22
C SER A 366 22.12 12.66 41.91
N SER A 367 20.80 12.80 41.87
CA SER A 367 20.00 12.66 40.66
C SER A 367 20.36 13.77 39.68
N GLY A 368 20.71 13.42 38.44
CA GLY A 368 20.94 14.37 37.36
C GLY A 368 20.09 13.94 36.17
N ALA A 369 19.14 14.79 35.78
CA ALA A 369 18.31 14.61 34.61
C ALA A 369 19.18 14.53 33.35
N ALA A 370 18.93 13.52 32.52
CA ALA A 370 19.54 13.43 31.20
C ALA A 370 18.90 14.47 30.29
N ASN A 371 19.68 15.45 29.86
CA ASN A 371 19.34 16.28 28.71
C ASN A 371 19.50 15.40 27.45
N PRO A 372 18.49 15.31 26.57
CA PRO A 372 18.70 14.72 25.25
C PRO A 372 19.63 15.63 24.46
N MET A 373 20.75 15.06 24.01
CA MET A 373 21.67 15.69 23.08
C MET A 373 20.99 15.72 21.71
N LEU A 374 20.53 16.91 21.32
CA LEU A 374 20.03 17.21 19.97
C LEU A 374 21.20 17.10 18.98
N ILE A 375 21.16 16.10 18.10
CA ILE A 375 21.98 16.05 16.89
C ILE A 375 21.27 16.87 15.80
N PRO A 376 21.84 17.98 15.31
CA PRO A 376 21.24 18.75 14.24
C PRO A 376 21.44 18.01 12.91
N GLY A 377 20.37 17.45 12.35
CA GLY A 377 20.37 16.84 11.01
C GLY A 377 19.28 15.79 10.76
N ALA A 378 18.83 15.07 11.80
CA ALA A 378 17.91 13.93 11.67
C ALA A 378 16.41 14.29 11.70
N THR A 379 16.05 15.57 11.79
CA THR A 379 14.64 16.00 11.97
C THR A 379 13.86 16.18 10.66
N GLY A 380 14.46 15.92 9.49
CA GLY A 380 13.84 16.21 8.20
C GLY A 380 12.93 15.10 7.65
N VAL A 381 13.31 13.83 7.83
CA VAL A 381 12.68 12.71 7.08
C VAL A 381 11.88 11.78 7.99
N LEU A 382 12.34 11.52 9.22
CA LEU A 382 11.62 10.67 10.18
C LEU A 382 10.34 11.33 10.72
N GLY A 383 10.27 12.66 10.75
CA GLY A 383 9.14 13.41 11.31
C GLY A 383 7.90 13.49 10.42
N LEU A 384 8.02 13.26 9.11
CA LEU A 384 6.91 13.40 8.17
C LEU A 384 6.09 12.11 8.00
N PHE A 385 6.72 10.93 8.09
CA PHE A 385 6.00 9.66 7.90
C PHE A 385 5.22 9.20 9.14
N ALA A 386 5.68 9.55 10.34
CA ALA A 386 4.90 9.35 11.57
C ALA A 386 3.61 10.19 11.59
N ALA A 387 3.57 11.32 10.87
CA ALA A 387 2.41 12.19 10.80
C ALA A 387 1.31 11.66 9.84
N MET A 388 1.64 10.81 8.86
CA MET A 388 0.63 10.18 7.99
C MET A 388 -0.07 8.98 8.63
N PHE A 389 0.61 8.25 9.53
CA PHE A 389 0.02 7.07 10.20
C PHE A 389 -0.38 7.31 11.66
N GLY A 390 0.02 8.43 12.27
CA GLY A 390 -0.38 8.81 13.63
C GLY A 390 -1.60 9.73 13.73
N LEU A 391 -2.20 10.12 12.60
CA LEU A 391 -3.31 11.07 12.50
C LEU A 391 -4.50 10.58 11.67
N LEU A 392 -4.56 9.29 11.32
CA LEU A 392 -5.73 8.65 10.71
C LEU A 392 -6.18 7.47 11.55
#